data_AF-A0A1B6HNN6-F1
#
_entry.id   AF-A0A1B6HNN6-F1
#
_cell.length_a   1.000
_cell.length_b   1.000
_cell.length_c   1.000
_cell.angle_alpha   90.00
_cell.angle_beta   90.00
_cell.angle_gamma   90.00
#
_symmetry.space_group_name_H-M   'P 1'
#
loop_
_entity.id
_entity.type
_entity.pdbx_description
1 polymer ?
#
loop_
_entity_poly.entity_id
_entity_poly.type
_entity_poly.pdbx_seq_one_letter_code
_entity_poly.pdbx_strand_id
1 'polypeptide(L)'
;LPDTSFSCGDQKHFPGLYADEDLGCMVFHVCAFTDDGLVMKSFLCPESTLFDQTILKCNWWFYVDCKSSRKLYDSNIPISKSYQLMKALAFFSTYRNQTANAT
;
A
#
# COMPACT_ATOMS: atom_id res chain seq x y z
N LEU A 1 16.62 -3.57 -7.24
CA LEU A 1 15.80 -4.74 -7.60
C LEU A 1 15.78 -4.80 -9.13
N PRO A 2 15.71 -5.98 -9.76
CA PRO A 2 15.53 -6.06 -11.21
C PRO A 2 14.19 -5.42 -11.61
N ASP A 3 14.11 -4.94 -12.84
CA ASP A 3 12.88 -4.32 -13.37
C ASP A 3 11.77 -5.37 -13.50
N THR A 4 10.55 -4.98 -13.09
CA THR A 4 9.36 -5.84 -13.10
C THR A 4 8.23 -5.14 -13.83
N SER A 5 7.16 -5.87 -14.12
CA SER A 5 5.94 -5.32 -14.74
C SER A 5 5.11 -4.47 -13.77
N PHE A 6 5.50 -4.38 -12.50
CA PHE A 6 4.75 -3.66 -11.48
C PHE A 6 4.99 -2.14 -11.55
N SER A 7 3.91 -1.37 -11.50
CA SER A 7 3.94 0.09 -11.40
C SER A 7 2.86 0.58 -10.44
N CYS A 8 3.22 1.48 -9.52
CA CYS A 8 2.24 2.13 -8.65
C CYS A 8 1.20 2.94 -9.44
N GLY A 9 1.54 3.46 -10.63
CA GLY A 9 0.64 4.28 -11.44
C GLY A 9 -0.59 3.53 -11.95
N ASP A 10 -0.50 2.20 -12.05
CA ASP A 10 -1.59 1.36 -12.55
C ASP A 10 -2.50 0.85 -11.41
N GLN A 11 -2.17 1.17 -10.16
CA GLN A 11 -2.89 0.66 -9.00
C GLN A 11 -4.03 1.57 -8.57
N LYS A 12 -5.06 0.98 -7.94
CA LYS A 12 -6.30 1.69 -7.57
C LYS A 12 -6.34 2.24 -6.15
N HIS A 13 -5.56 1.66 -5.23
CA HIS A 13 -5.72 1.88 -3.78
C HIS A 13 -4.52 2.61 -3.19
N PHE A 14 -4.73 3.80 -2.63
CA PHE A 14 -3.66 4.59 -2.04
C PHE A 14 -4.00 5.07 -0.62
N PRO A 15 -3.10 4.84 0.35
CA PRO A 15 -1.92 3.98 0.28
C PRO A 15 -2.32 2.51 0.04
N GLY A 16 -1.40 1.73 -0.53
CA GLY A 16 -1.57 0.30 -0.80
C GLY A 16 -0.26 -0.46 -0.75
N LEU A 17 -0.33 -1.73 -0.37
CA LEU A 17 0.76 -2.70 -0.34
C LEU A 17 0.48 -3.77 -1.39
N TYR A 18 1.46 -4.01 -2.26
CA TYR A 18 1.29 -4.80 -3.47
C TYR A 18 2.38 -5.86 -3.58
N ALA A 19 1.99 -7.14 -3.64
CA ALA A 19 2.91 -8.23 -3.94
C ALA A 19 3.43 -8.11 -5.37
N ASP A 20 4.74 -8.31 -5.56
CA ASP A 20 5.35 -8.43 -6.87
C ASP A 20 5.41 -9.90 -7.30
N GLU A 21 4.55 -10.29 -8.24
CA GLU A 21 4.51 -11.66 -8.78
C GLU A 21 5.74 -12.01 -9.60
N ASP A 22 6.38 -11.02 -10.26
CA ASP A 22 7.59 -11.23 -11.08
C ASP A 22 8.80 -11.52 -10.18
N LEU A 23 8.78 -11.04 -8.93
CA LEU A 23 9.75 -11.34 -7.88
C LEU A 23 9.29 -12.47 -6.95
N GLY A 24 8.31 -13.28 -7.38
CA GLY A 24 7.83 -14.43 -6.63
C GLY A 24 7.26 -14.08 -5.24
N CYS A 25 6.74 -12.86 -5.09
CA CYS A 25 6.23 -12.31 -3.83
C CYS A 25 7.26 -12.24 -2.70
N MET A 26 8.55 -12.40 -2.98
CA MET A 26 9.61 -12.12 -2.00
C MET A 26 9.72 -10.62 -1.73
N VAL A 27 9.31 -9.80 -2.70
CA VAL A 27 9.25 -8.35 -2.62
C VAL A 27 7.79 -7.89 -2.67
N PHE A 28 7.51 -6.82 -1.94
CA PHE A 28 6.28 -6.06 -2.07
C PHE A 28 6.57 -4.56 -2.16
N HIS A 29 5.63 -3.82 -2.75
CA HIS A 29 5.71 -2.39 -2.95
C HIS A 29 4.66 -1.67 -2.13
N VAL A 30 5.08 -0.62 -1.43
CA VAL A 30 4.20 0.36 -0.81
C VAL A 30 4.05 1.52 -1.78
N CYS A 31 2.81 1.78 -2.21
CA CYS A 31 2.46 2.92 -3.04
C CYS A 31 1.64 3.91 -2.20
N ALA A 32 1.99 5.19 -2.24
CA ALA A 32 1.23 6.24 -1.55
C ALA A 32 1.34 7.58 -2.26
N PHE A 33 0.28 8.40 -2.15
CA PHE A 33 0.34 9.82 -2.52
C PHE A 33 0.83 10.63 -1.32
N THR A 34 1.95 11.31 -1.51
CA THR A 34 2.51 12.30 -0.59
C THR A 34 2.28 13.70 -1.16
N ASP A 35 2.65 14.73 -0.41
CA ASP A 35 2.60 16.11 -0.91
C ASP A 35 3.58 16.34 -2.08
N ASP A 36 4.63 15.50 -2.17
CA ASP A 36 5.62 15.49 -3.25
C ASP A 36 5.19 14.60 -4.45
N GLY A 37 3.98 14.03 -4.41
CA GLY A 37 3.43 13.18 -5.48
C GLY A 37 3.41 11.69 -5.14
N LEU A 38 3.36 10.87 -6.20
CA LEU A 38 3.27 9.41 -6.08
C LEU A 38 4.64 8.82 -5.68
N VAL A 39 4.67 8.15 -4.53
CA VAL A 39 5.87 7.49 -4.01
C VAL A 39 5.68 5.98 -4.05
N MET A 40 6.73 5.29 -4.50
CA MET A 40 6.87 3.84 -4.42
C MET A 40 8.06 3.50 -3.51
N LYS A 41 7.86 2.56 -2.58
CA LYS A 41 8.95 1.98 -1.80
C LYS A 41 8.84 0.46 -1.77
N SER A 42 9.93 -0.21 -2.11
CA SER A 42 9.97 -1.68 -2.17
C SER A 42 10.62 -2.26 -0.93
N PHE A 43 10.13 -3.41 -0.48
CA PHE A 43 10.59 -4.12 0.70
C PHE A 43 10.73 -5.61 0.41
N LEU A 44 11.76 -6.23 0.99
CA LEU A 44 11.97 -7.67 0.93
C LEU A 44 11.36 -8.32 2.18
N CYS A 45 10.62 -9.40 2.00
CA CYS A 45 10.19 -10.25 3.10
C CYS A 45 11.39 -11.01 3.72
N PRO A 46 11.36 -11.31 5.02
CA PRO A 46 12.37 -12.16 5.66
C PRO A 46 12.49 -13.54 5.01
N GLU A 47 13.59 -14.23 5.31
CA GLU A 47 13.83 -15.59 4.80
C GLU A 47 12.65 -16.53 5.07
N SER A 48 12.37 -17.41 4.10
CA SER A 48 11.25 -18.38 4.15
C SER A 48 9.85 -17.78 4.25
N THR A 49 9.68 -16.48 3.96
CA THR A 49 8.36 -15.83 3.90
C THR A 49 8.14 -15.14 2.57
N LEU A 50 6.87 -15.06 2.16
CA LEU A 50 6.41 -14.35 0.97
C LEU A 50 5.33 -13.35 1.38
N PHE A 51 5.18 -12.26 0.63
CA PHE A 51 4.13 -11.29 0.88
C PHE A 51 2.77 -11.89 0.52
N ASP A 52 1.92 -12.03 1.53
CA ASP A 52 0.57 -12.52 1.40
C ASP A 52 -0.38 -11.34 1.17
N GLN A 53 -0.83 -11.20 -0.07
CA GLN A 53 -1.69 -10.10 -0.48
C GLN A 53 -3.04 -10.10 0.27
N THR A 54 -3.53 -11.24 0.74
CA THR A 54 -4.84 -11.33 1.41
C THR A 54 -4.86 -10.59 2.75
N ILE A 55 -3.73 -10.64 3.46
CA ILE A 55 -3.55 -10.14 4.83
C ILE A 55 -2.53 -8.99 4.91
N LEU A 56 -1.98 -8.57 3.77
CA LEU A 56 -1.04 -7.45 3.62
C LEU A 56 0.20 -7.56 4.51
N LYS A 57 0.76 -8.76 4.67
CA LYS A 57 1.99 -9.01 5.44
C LYS A 57 2.78 -10.18 4.87
N CYS A 58 4.06 -10.26 5.23
CA CYS A 58 4.83 -11.47 4.97
C CYS A 58 4.28 -12.65 5.79
N ASN A 59 4.08 -13.78 5.13
CA ASN A 59 3.57 -15.02 5.71
C ASN A 59 4.45 -16.19 5.25
N TRP A 60 4.35 -17.34 5.90
CA TRP A 60 5.12 -18.51 5.50
C TRP A 60 4.82 -18.90 4.06
N TRP A 61 5.86 -19.19 3.28
CA TRP A 61 5.75 -19.41 1.83
C TRP A 61 4.69 -20.45 1.42
N PHE A 62 4.46 -21.46 2.25
CA PHE A 62 3.50 -22.53 1.99
C PHE A 62 2.02 -22.14 2.24
N TYR A 63 1.77 -20.97 2.83
CA TYR A 63 0.43 -20.37 2.95
C TYR A 63 0.13 -19.35 1.86
N VAL A 64 1.13 -18.96 1.05
CA VAL A 64 0.99 -17.87 0.08
C VAL A 64 0.82 -18.43 -1.33
N ASP A 65 -0.33 -18.17 -1.94
CA ASP A 65 -0.52 -18.35 -3.37
C ASP A 65 -0.11 -17.09 -4.13
N CYS A 66 1.19 -16.97 -4.41
CA CYS A 66 1.74 -15.76 -5.02
C CYS A 66 1.09 -15.42 -6.37
N LYS A 67 0.71 -16.43 -7.18
CA LYS A 67 0.15 -16.23 -8.53
C LYS A 67 -1.27 -15.63 -8.55
N SER A 68 -1.96 -15.61 -7.41
CA SER A 68 -3.26 -14.97 -7.29
C SER A 68 -3.18 -13.56 -6.68
N SER A 69 -1.99 -13.10 -6.29
CA SER A 69 -1.80 -11.83 -5.57
C SER A 69 -2.40 -10.65 -6.31
N ARG A 70 -2.17 -10.50 -7.62
CA ARG A 70 -2.68 -9.37 -8.40
C ARG A 70 -4.21 -9.28 -8.38
N LYS A 71 -4.90 -10.42 -8.31
CA LYS A 71 -6.38 -10.48 -8.20
C LYS A 71 -6.88 -10.07 -6.82
N LEU A 72 -5.99 -10.07 -5.82
CA LEU A 72 -6.28 -9.78 -4.42
C LEU A 72 -5.86 -8.37 -4.00
N TYR A 73 -5.46 -7.50 -4.94
CA TYR A 73 -5.07 -6.12 -4.64
C TYR A 73 -6.18 -5.28 -3.97
N ASP A 74 -7.45 -5.69 -4.08
CA ASP A 74 -8.57 -5.11 -3.36
C ASP A 74 -8.50 -5.32 -1.83
N SER A 75 -7.63 -6.20 -1.34
CA SER A 75 -7.30 -6.27 0.09
C SER A 75 -6.75 -4.95 0.66
N ASN A 76 -6.30 -4.02 -0.19
CA ASN A 76 -5.88 -2.68 0.20
C ASN A 76 -7.04 -1.70 0.50
N ILE A 77 -8.30 -2.07 0.23
CA ILE A 77 -9.45 -1.18 0.46
C ILE A 77 -9.53 -0.64 1.91
N PRO A 78 -9.35 -1.46 2.97
CA PRO A 78 -9.48 -0.97 4.34
C PRO A 78 -8.40 0.06 4.68
N ILE A 79 -7.14 -0.17 4.30
CA ILE A 79 -6.04 0.76 4.58
C ILE A 79 -6.17 2.03 3.76
N SER A 80 -6.55 1.93 2.48
CA SER A 80 -6.73 3.10 1.61
C SER A 80 -7.88 3.98 2.12
N LYS A 81 -9.05 3.42 2.39
CA LYS A 81 -10.21 4.19 2.90
C LYS A 81 -9.95 4.78 4.28
N SER A 82 -9.34 4.03 5.19
CA SER A 82 -9.02 4.52 6.54
C SER A 82 -8.07 5.72 6.47
N TYR A 83 -7.05 5.65 5.63
CA TYR A 83 -6.13 6.77 5.43
C TYR A 83 -6.82 7.99 4.82
N GLN A 84 -7.66 7.82 3.79
CA GLN A 84 -8.39 8.95 3.19
C GLN A 84 -9.32 9.62 4.20
N LEU A 85 -10.02 8.82 5.02
CA LEU A 85 -10.85 9.35 6.10
C LEU A 85 -10.01 10.13 7.11
N MET A 86 -8.89 9.56 7.59
CA MET A 86 -7.98 10.22 8.53
C MET A 86 -7.41 11.53 7.95
N LYS A 87 -7.02 11.53 6.66
CA LYS A 87 -6.50 12.73 5.98
C LYS A 87 -7.57 13.82 5.87
N ALA A 88 -8.81 13.46 5.53
CA ALA A 88 -9.93 14.40 5.48
C ALA A 88 -10.23 14.97 6.88
N LEU A 89 -10.30 14.13 7.91
CA LEU A 89 -10.53 14.56 9.29
C LEU A 89 -9.42 15.50 9.79
N ALA A 90 -8.16 15.18 9.49
CA ALA A 90 -7.03 16.04 9.82
C ALA A 90 -7.15 17.41 9.13
N PHE A 91 -7.45 17.44 7.84
CA PHE A 91 -7.66 18.68 7.09
C PHE A 91 -8.78 19.54 7.70
N PHE A 92 -9.95 18.96 7.98
CA PHE A 92 -11.07 19.70 8.58
C PHE A 92 -10.76 20.17 10.01
N SER A 93 -10.02 19.38 10.80
CA SER A 93 -9.56 19.78 12.13
C SER A 93 -8.64 21.00 12.08
N THR A 94 -7.64 20.98 11.18
CA THR A 94 -6.73 22.11 10.98
C THR A 94 -7.47 23.35 10.47
N TYR A 95 -8.39 23.20 9.52
CA TYR A 95 -9.20 24.30 9.01
C TYR A 95 -10.04 24.96 10.11
N ARG A 96 -10.73 24.15 10.93
CA ARG A 96 -11.51 24.66 12.07
C ARG A 96 -10.62 25.45 13.04
N ASN A 97 -9.44 24.95 13.37
CA ASN A 97 -8.51 25.64 14.26
C ASN A 97 -8.02 26.97 13.67
N GLN A 98 -7.79 27.04 12.36
CA GLN A 98 -7.45 28.30 11.69
C GLN A 98 -8.60 29.31 11.76
N THR A 99 -9.85 28.88 11.52
CA THR A 99 -11.02 29.77 11.60
C THR A 99 -11.28 30.29 13.02
N ALA A 100 -11.03 29.48 14.05
CA ALA A 100 -11.24 29.86 15.45
C ALA A 100 -10.16 30.81 16.00
N ASN A 101 -8.93 30.76 15.47
CA ASN A 101 -7.86 31.68 15.86
C ASN A 101 -7.88 33.01 15.08
N ALA A 102 -8.72 33.14 14.06
CA ALA A 102 -8.87 34.34 13.23
C ALA A 102 -10.01 35.27 13.70
N THR A 103 -10.71 34.91 14.78
CA THR A 103 -11.74 35.67 15.50
C THR A 103 -11.28 36.03 16.89
#